data_AF-A0A8T1FI18-F1
#
_entry.id   AF-A0A8T1FI18-F1
#
_cell.length_a   1.000
_cell.length_b   1.000
_cell.length_c   1.000
_cell.angle_alpha   90.00
_cell.angle_beta   90.00
_cell.angle_gamma   90.00
#
_symmetry.space_group_name_H-M   'P 1'
#
loop_
_entity.id
_entity.type
_entity.pdbx_description
1 polymer ?
#
loop_
_entity_poly.entity_id
_entity_poly.type
_entity_poly.pdbx_seq_one_letter_code
_entity_poly.pdbx_strand_id
1 'polypeptide(L)'
;MGGLLSSYYMSGHVHLLTIANKLGMALSPAFDVYEHGVPAKDFDIVSKLTRAAPSLAEVGTLQMEFKYLARLTGYPKYQEQVERISDSLAKQVEEKYMNGLLPVQINQQSGKITTSKITLGANGDSYYEYLLKQWLLSGKRDDKFKTQYMTAVDGITDKLLGKSKPNGIQKRHAGGTSHTGKAAYGDLLPNENVEEDLLVSATDAFNLLRPETVESLMVLYRVTKDEKYREYGREIMKAFEKNCRLERGGYASIGNVAKGPIHIGFRNEMESFFIAETLKYLFLLFSDDSMLPLDEIVFNTEAHPFPIEKTDS
;
A
#
# COMPACT_ATOMS: atom_id res chain seq x y z
N MET A 1 12.87 3.73 4.47
CA MET A 1 13.33 4.97 3.80
C MET A 1 12.35 6.12 3.98
N GLY A 2 11.06 5.93 3.64
CA GLY A 2 10.05 6.98 3.75
C GLY A 2 9.96 7.66 5.13
N GLY A 3 9.99 6.89 6.23
CA GLY A 3 9.98 7.46 7.58
C GLY A 3 11.11 8.45 7.88
N LEU A 4 12.34 8.17 7.43
CA LEU A 4 13.48 9.10 7.57
C LEU A 4 13.27 10.37 6.75
N LEU A 5 12.79 10.24 5.50
CA LEU A 5 12.56 11.36 4.59
C LEU A 5 11.44 12.29 5.09
N SER A 6 10.33 11.73 5.56
CA SER A 6 9.24 12.54 6.14
C SER A 6 9.66 13.16 7.47
N SER A 7 10.41 12.45 8.31
CA SER A 7 10.90 13.01 9.56
C SER A 7 11.88 14.15 9.31
N TYR A 8 12.74 14.04 8.30
CA TYR A 8 13.59 15.14 7.83
C TYR A 8 12.74 16.33 7.37
N TYR A 9 11.75 16.10 6.50
CA TYR A 9 10.86 17.14 5.99
C TYR A 9 10.16 17.92 7.11
N MET A 10 9.64 17.21 8.12
CA MET A 10 8.88 17.81 9.21
C MET A 10 9.73 18.51 10.28
N SER A 11 10.99 18.08 10.47
CA SER A 11 11.83 18.57 11.57
C SER A 11 13.00 19.46 11.14
N GLY A 12 13.43 19.38 9.88
CA GLY A 12 14.66 20.02 9.39
C GLY A 12 15.96 19.38 9.92
N HIS A 13 15.89 18.25 10.66
CA HIS A 13 17.10 17.61 11.21
C HIS A 13 17.89 16.87 10.13
N VAL A 14 18.97 17.50 9.64
CA VAL A 14 19.83 17.01 8.54
C VAL A 14 20.42 15.61 8.78
N HIS A 15 20.60 15.19 10.03
CA HIS A 15 21.06 13.84 10.33
C HIS A 15 20.12 12.74 9.79
N LEU A 16 18.81 13.00 9.76
CA LEU A 16 17.82 12.05 9.23
C LEU A 16 17.99 11.86 7.71
N LEU A 17 18.21 12.96 6.96
CA LEU A 17 18.55 12.90 5.54
C LEU A 17 19.90 12.20 5.31
N THR A 18 20.87 12.40 6.19
CA THR A 18 22.17 11.72 6.11
C THR A 18 22.02 10.20 6.21
N ILE A 19 21.18 9.72 7.14
CA ILE A 19 20.88 8.28 7.27
C ILE A 19 20.10 7.78 6.05
N ALA A 20 19.09 8.53 5.58
CA ALA A 20 18.33 8.18 4.39
C ALA A 20 19.22 8.03 3.15
N ASN A 21 20.15 8.96 2.95
CA ASN A 21 21.14 8.93 1.87
C ASN A 21 22.07 7.71 1.98
N LYS A 22 22.60 7.41 3.18
CA LYS A 22 23.41 6.20 3.40
C LYS A 22 22.63 4.92 3.06
N LEU A 23 21.36 4.84 3.45
CA LEU A 23 20.50 3.71 3.12
C LEU A 23 20.24 3.62 1.61
N GLY A 24 19.95 4.74 0.95
CA GLY A 24 19.78 4.81 -0.51
C GLY A 24 21.03 4.34 -1.26
N MET A 25 22.21 4.80 -0.85
CA MET A 25 23.50 4.34 -1.42
C MET A 25 23.70 2.83 -1.19
N ALA A 26 23.36 2.30 -0.02
CA ALA A 26 23.51 0.89 0.29
C ALA A 26 22.59 -0.02 -0.55
N LEU A 27 21.39 0.46 -0.86
CA LEU A 27 20.37 -0.25 -1.66
C LEU A 27 20.54 -0.08 -3.17
N SER A 28 21.15 1.00 -3.64
CA SER A 28 21.30 1.28 -5.08
C SER A 28 21.93 0.15 -5.91
N PRO A 29 22.92 -0.62 -5.40
CA PRO A 29 23.46 -1.75 -6.16
C PRO A 29 22.43 -2.86 -6.45
N ALA A 30 21.29 -2.93 -5.74
CA ALA A 30 20.22 -3.88 -6.04
C ALA A 30 19.61 -3.68 -7.43
N PHE A 31 19.62 -2.45 -7.93
CA PHE A 31 19.10 -2.07 -9.26
C PHE A 31 20.11 -2.37 -10.38
N ASP A 32 21.35 -2.71 -10.05
CA ASP A 32 22.42 -2.96 -11.02
C ASP A 32 22.72 -4.46 -11.18
N VAL A 33 22.05 -5.33 -10.43
CA VAL A 33 22.25 -6.79 -10.48
C VAL A 33 21.81 -7.38 -11.82
N TYR A 34 20.75 -6.84 -12.42
CA TYR A 34 20.24 -7.24 -13.73
C TYR A 34 20.18 -6.03 -14.66
N GLU A 35 20.45 -6.25 -15.95
CA GLU A 35 20.45 -5.19 -16.97
C GLU A 35 19.11 -4.45 -17.07
N HIS A 36 18.00 -5.18 -16.89
CA HIS A 36 16.64 -4.63 -16.90
C HIS A 36 16.31 -3.72 -15.71
N GLY A 37 17.13 -3.75 -14.65
CA GLY A 37 17.03 -2.84 -13.51
C GLY A 37 16.03 -3.21 -12.42
N VAL A 38 15.24 -4.25 -12.59
CA VAL A 38 14.26 -4.70 -11.58
C VAL A 38 15.01 -5.41 -10.45
N PRO A 39 14.97 -4.91 -9.20
CA PRO A 39 15.64 -5.53 -8.08
C PRO A 39 14.95 -6.84 -7.69
N ALA A 40 15.70 -7.76 -7.09
CA ALA A 40 15.14 -8.93 -6.44
C ALA A 40 14.34 -8.56 -5.18
N LYS A 41 13.51 -9.49 -4.69
CA LYS A 41 12.76 -9.32 -3.44
C LYS A 41 13.70 -9.04 -2.26
N ASP A 42 14.69 -9.91 -2.09
CA ASP A 42 15.70 -9.78 -1.05
C ASP A 42 17.02 -9.32 -1.65
N PHE A 43 17.64 -8.34 -1.01
CA PHE A 43 18.99 -7.89 -1.33
C PHE A 43 19.79 -7.65 -0.05
N ASP A 44 20.93 -8.34 0.07
CA ASP A 44 21.86 -8.14 1.18
C ASP A 44 22.76 -6.94 0.90
N ILE A 45 22.62 -5.88 1.71
CA ILE A 45 23.38 -4.64 1.53
C ILE A 45 24.89 -4.78 1.81
N VAL A 46 25.34 -5.87 2.43
CA VAL A 46 26.75 -6.16 2.71
C VAL A 46 27.30 -7.10 1.64
N SER A 47 26.72 -8.30 1.52
CA SER A 47 27.23 -9.34 0.60
C SER A 47 26.84 -9.11 -0.86
N LYS A 48 25.86 -8.22 -1.11
CA LYS A 48 25.29 -7.92 -2.44
C LYS A 48 24.57 -9.09 -3.10
N LEU A 49 24.30 -10.16 -2.34
CA LEU A 49 23.55 -11.31 -2.81
C LEU A 49 22.05 -10.98 -2.92
N THR A 50 21.41 -11.53 -3.95
CA THR A 50 19.96 -11.41 -4.16
C THR A 50 19.28 -12.76 -3.98
N ARG A 51 18.03 -12.74 -3.51
CA ARG A 51 17.18 -13.94 -3.42
C ARG A 51 15.72 -13.60 -3.72
N ALA A 52 15.00 -14.63 -4.16
CA ALA A 52 13.58 -14.64 -4.44
C ALA A 52 13.12 -13.66 -5.54
N ALA A 53 12.15 -14.12 -6.32
CA ALA A 53 11.51 -13.30 -7.32
C ALA A 53 10.65 -12.22 -6.65
N PRO A 54 10.70 -10.97 -7.14
CA PRO A 54 9.89 -9.90 -6.60
C PRO A 54 8.43 -10.01 -7.05
N SER A 55 7.55 -9.37 -6.28
CA SER A 55 6.19 -9.08 -6.71
C SER A 55 6.08 -7.75 -7.46
N LEU A 56 4.94 -7.56 -8.14
CA LEU A 56 4.59 -6.30 -8.79
C LEU A 56 4.58 -5.13 -7.80
N ALA A 57 3.92 -5.28 -6.65
CA ALA A 57 3.88 -4.25 -5.61
C ALA A 57 5.28 -3.91 -5.06
N GLU A 58 6.15 -4.91 -4.85
CA GLU A 58 7.49 -4.67 -4.30
C GLU A 58 8.36 -3.78 -5.20
N VAL A 59 8.30 -3.96 -6.54
CA VAL A 59 9.11 -3.15 -7.48
C VAL A 59 8.37 -1.89 -7.94
N GLY A 60 7.04 -1.90 -7.86
CA GLY A 60 6.15 -0.80 -8.22
C GLY A 60 5.97 0.24 -7.11
N THR A 61 6.56 0.03 -5.94
CA THR A 61 6.35 0.85 -4.73
C THR A 61 7.66 1.31 -4.09
N LEU A 62 8.64 1.66 -4.93
CA LEU A 62 9.95 2.21 -4.53
C LEU A 62 10.12 3.66 -4.98
N GLN A 63 9.27 4.10 -5.92
CA GLN A 63 9.53 5.25 -6.77
C GLN A 63 9.49 6.55 -5.99
N MET A 64 8.48 6.76 -5.15
CA MET A 64 8.30 8.01 -4.42
C MET A 64 9.47 8.31 -3.48
N GLU A 65 9.94 7.31 -2.74
CA GLU A 65 11.05 7.44 -1.79
C GLU A 65 12.34 7.80 -2.50
N PHE A 66 12.66 7.08 -3.58
CA PHE A 66 13.90 7.29 -4.32
C PHE A 66 13.88 8.60 -5.13
N LYS A 67 12.73 8.98 -5.72
CA LYS A 67 12.56 10.29 -6.38
C LYS A 67 12.71 11.43 -5.38
N TYR A 68 12.08 11.33 -4.22
CA TYR A 68 12.22 12.37 -3.19
C TYR A 68 13.64 12.43 -2.63
N LEU A 69 14.31 11.28 -2.44
CA LEU A 69 15.72 11.24 -2.06
C LEU A 69 16.63 11.87 -3.14
N ALA A 70 16.37 11.62 -4.43
CA ALA A 70 17.09 12.25 -5.54
C ALA A 70 17.01 13.78 -5.46
N ARG A 71 15.80 14.31 -5.27
CA ARG A 71 15.53 15.75 -5.10
C ARG A 71 16.29 16.35 -3.93
N LEU A 72 16.30 15.70 -2.76
CA LEU A 72 16.94 16.23 -1.56
C LEU A 72 18.48 16.17 -1.59
N THR A 73 19.04 15.18 -2.31
CA THR A 73 20.49 14.94 -2.34
C THR A 73 21.17 15.52 -3.57
N GLY A 74 20.41 15.83 -4.62
CA GLY A 74 20.95 16.19 -5.93
C GLY A 74 21.60 15.01 -6.66
N TYR A 75 21.41 13.77 -6.21
CA TYR A 75 21.99 12.58 -6.81
C TYR A 75 21.00 11.90 -7.79
N PRO A 76 21.13 12.11 -9.12
CA PRO A 76 20.10 11.74 -10.09
C PRO A 76 19.89 10.23 -10.22
N LYS A 77 20.93 9.42 -9.94
CA LYS A 77 20.86 7.95 -10.04
C LYS A 77 19.69 7.34 -9.26
N TYR A 78 19.32 7.93 -8.12
CA TYR A 78 18.17 7.47 -7.33
C TYR A 78 16.85 7.54 -8.11
N GLN A 79 16.63 8.61 -8.88
CA GLN A 79 15.43 8.75 -9.71
C GLN A 79 15.52 7.86 -10.94
N GLU A 80 16.66 7.89 -11.65
CA GLU A 80 16.88 7.13 -12.89
C GLU A 80 16.61 5.63 -12.71
N GLN A 81 17.10 5.04 -11.61
CA GLN A 81 16.99 3.60 -11.38
C GLN A 81 15.54 3.13 -11.18
N VAL A 82 14.68 3.94 -10.54
CA VAL A 82 13.27 3.59 -10.31
C VAL A 82 12.37 3.98 -11.49
N GLU A 83 12.75 5.01 -12.26
CA GLU A 83 12.08 5.35 -13.51
C GLU A 83 12.26 4.27 -14.58
N ARG A 84 13.46 3.68 -14.69
CA ARG A 84 13.70 2.53 -15.58
C ARG A 84 12.74 1.37 -15.30
N ILE A 85 12.40 1.12 -14.02
CA ILE A 85 11.41 0.08 -13.65
C ILE A 85 10.02 0.50 -14.13
N SER A 86 9.59 1.73 -13.85
CA SER A 86 8.29 2.24 -14.27
C SER A 86 8.11 2.18 -15.79
N ASP A 87 9.14 2.57 -16.56
CA ASP A 87 9.10 2.56 -18.01
C ASP A 87 9.10 1.12 -18.57
N SER A 88 9.81 0.19 -17.93
CA SER A 88 9.77 -1.25 -18.27
C SER A 88 8.39 -1.86 -18.04
N LEU A 89 7.72 -1.53 -16.93
CA LEU A 89 6.36 -2.01 -16.65
C LEU A 89 5.35 -1.36 -17.61
N ALA A 90 5.49 -0.07 -17.91
CA ALA A 90 4.66 0.66 -18.86
C ALA A 90 4.70 0.01 -20.25
N LYS A 91 5.89 -0.30 -20.75
CA LYS A 91 6.06 -0.99 -22.04
C LYS A 91 5.35 -2.35 -22.06
N GLN A 92 5.42 -3.11 -20.96
CA GLN A 92 4.72 -4.40 -20.88
C GLN A 92 3.18 -4.24 -20.86
N VAL A 93 2.67 -3.15 -20.29
CA VAL A 93 1.25 -2.79 -20.38
C VAL A 93 0.83 -2.53 -21.82
N GLU A 94 1.59 -1.72 -22.54
CA GLU A 94 1.34 -1.38 -23.95
C GLU A 94 1.42 -2.61 -24.88
N GLU A 95 2.34 -3.55 -24.61
CA GLU A 95 2.54 -4.70 -25.48
C GLU A 95 1.58 -5.87 -25.19
N LYS A 96 1.17 -6.06 -23.93
CA LYS A 96 0.50 -7.30 -23.51
C LYS A 96 -0.67 -7.13 -22.55
N TYR A 97 -0.67 -6.08 -21.73
CA TYR A 97 -1.67 -5.87 -20.68
C TYR A 97 -2.45 -4.56 -20.90
N MET A 98 -3.00 -4.39 -22.10
CA MET A 98 -3.63 -3.14 -22.60
C MET A 98 -4.77 -2.59 -21.72
N ASN A 99 -5.34 -3.41 -20.82
CA ASN A 99 -6.34 -2.99 -19.84
C ASN A 99 -5.71 -2.46 -18.54
N GLY A 100 -4.40 -2.29 -18.48
CA GLY A 100 -3.68 -1.81 -17.30
C GLY A 100 -3.60 -2.79 -16.14
N LEU A 101 -4.10 -4.02 -16.29
CA LEU A 101 -4.11 -5.04 -15.23
C LEU A 101 -2.94 -6.01 -15.37
N LEU A 102 -2.00 -5.94 -14.43
CA LEU A 102 -0.82 -6.80 -14.44
C LEU A 102 -0.99 -7.96 -13.44
N PRO A 103 -0.58 -9.19 -13.83
CA PRO A 103 -0.31 -10.25 -12.88
C PRO A 103 0.75 -9.87 -11.83
N VAL A 104 0.66 -10.44 -10.64
CA VAL A 104 1.48 -10.01 -9.48
C VAL A 104 2.91 -10.58 -9.44
N GLN A 105 3.24 -11.55 -10.29
CA GLN A 105 4.57 -12.17 -10.30
C GLN A 105 5.45 -11.62 -11.42
N ILE A 106 6.73 -11.38 -11.08
CA ILE A 106 7.78 -10.97 -12.02
C ILE A 106 8.86 -12.05 -12.06
N ASN A 107 9.31 -12.41 -13.25
CA ASN A 107 10.49 -13.24 -13.40
C ASN A 107 11.75 -12.41 -13.12
N GLN A 108 12.51 -12.78 -12.10
CA GLN A 108 13.69 -12.06 -11.62
C GLN A 108 14.78 -11.90 -12.70
N GLN A 109 15.05 -12.95 -13.47
CA GLN A 109 16.13 -12.92 -14.47
C GLN A 109 15.80 -12.05 -15.68
N SER A 110 14.55 -12.09 -16.15
CA SER A 110 14.13 -11.36 -17.34
C SER A 110 13.49 -10.01 -17.07
N GLY A 111 13.07 -9.73 -15.83
CA GLY A 111 12.33 -8.53 -15.45
C GLY A 111 10.89 -8.48 -16.00
N LYS A 112 10.41 -9.59 -16.57
CA LYS A 112 9.10 -9.66 -17.23
C LYS A 112 8.00 -10.17 -16.30
N ILE A 113 6.81 -9.61 -16.46
CA ILE A 113 5.59 -10.09 -15.82
C ILE A 113 5.28 -11.49 -16.32
N THR A 114 5.06 -12.42 -15.38
CA THR A 114 4.70 -13.80 -15.68
C THR A 114 3.21 -14.04 -15.50
N THR A 115 2.69 -15.04 -16.20
CA THR A 115 1.29 -15.46 -16.01
C THR A 115 1.09 -15.90 -14.56
N SER A 116 0.24 -15.18 -13.85
CA SER A 116 -0.12 -15.43 -12.45
C SER A 116 -1.45 -14.74 -12.15
N LYS A 117 -1.88 -14.74 -10.88
CA LYS A 117 -3.11 -14.06 -10.47
C LYS A 117 -3.00 -12.54 -10.66
N ILE A 118 -4.12 -11.91 -11.01
CA ILE A 118 -4.33 -10.47 -10.95
C ILE A 118 -5.13 -10.19 -9.67
N THR A 119 -4.66 -9.25 -8.84
CA THR A 119 -5.36 -8.85 -7.61
C THR A 119 -5.02 -7.42 -7.25
N LEU A 120 -5.94 -6.75 -6.56
CA LEU A 120 -5.77 -5.41 -5.96
C LEU A 120 -5.48 -5.48 -4.45
N GLY A 121 -5.16 -6.66 -3.95
CA GLY A 121 -4.61 -6.85 -2.60
C GLY A 121 -3.13 -7.24 -2.68
N ALA A 122 -2.67 -7.95 -1.65
CA ALA A 122 -1.26 -8.29 -1.46
C ALA A 122 -0.53 -8.74 -2.74
N ASN A 123 0.64 -8.12 -2.98
CA ASN A 123 1.53 -8.27 -4.14
C ASN A 123 1.14 -7.45 -5.39
N GLY A 124 0.02 -6.74 -5.40
CA GLY A 124 -0.41 -5.91 -6.54
C GLY A 124 -0.99 -4.55 -6.19
N ASP A 125 -1.64 -4.43 -5.04
CA ASP A 125 -2.20 -3.19 -4.47
C ASP A 125 -1.40 -1.90 -4.73
N SER A 126 -0.24 -1.75 -4.10
CA SER A 126 0.47 -0.48 -4.02
C SER A 126 1.17 -0.07 -5.32
N TYR A 127 1.30 -0.97 -6.30
CA TYR A 127 1.66 -0.58 -7.67
C TYR A 127 0.66 0.42 -8.25
N TYR A 128 -0.64 0.12 -8.17
CA TYR A 128 -1.69 1.00 -8.70
C TYR A 128 -1.80 2.30 -7.91
N GLU A 129 -1.56 2.24 -6.60
CA GLU A 129 -1.48 3.40 -5.72
C GLU A 129 -0.34 4.34 -6.15
N TYR A 130 0.85 3.80 -6.42
CA TYR A 130 2.02 4.59 -6.81
C TYR A 130 1.94 5.13 -8.23
N LEU A 131 1.09 4.59 -9.12
CA LEU A 131 0.76 5.28 -10.37
C LEU A 131 0.12 6.64 -10.06
N LEU A 132 -0.96 6.68 -9.27
CA LEU A 132 -1.61 7.95 -8.91
C LEU A 132 -0.68 8.86 -8.11
N LYS A 133 -0.02 8.31 -7.08
CA LYS A 133 0.77 9.12 -6.14
C LYS A 133 2.03 9.70 -6.78
N GLN A 134 2.64 9.05 -7.77
CA GLN A 134 3.74 9.65 -8.53
C GLN A 134 3.29 10.83 -9.40
N TRP A 135 2.13 10.73 -10.06
CA TRP A 135 1.57 11.86 -10.79
C TRP A 135 1.34 13.05 -9.85
N LEU A 136 0.74 12.82 -8.68
CA LEU A 136 0.53 13.86 -7.67
C LEU A 136 1.85 14.44 -7.15
N LEU A 137 2.84 13.59 -6.82
CA LEU A 137 4.14 14.01 -6.28
C LEU A 137 4.86 14.97 -7.23
N SER A 138 4.76 14.73 -8.54
CA SER A 138 5.34 15.58 -9.59
C SER A 138 4.66 16.95 -9.77
N GLY A 139 3.64 17.27 -8.97
CA GLY A 139 2.80 18.44 -9.19
C GLY A 139 1.90 18.29 -10.42
N LYS A 140 1.47 17.05 -10.72
CA LYS A 140 0.64 16.69 -11.89
C LYS A 140 1.32 16.93 -13.25
N ARG A 141 2.65 16.82 -13.32
CA ARG A 141 3.43 17.06 -14.55
C ARG A 141 3.80 15.78 -15.30
N ASP A 142 3.92 14.67 -14.59
CA ASP A 142 4.27 13.39 -15.21
C ASP A 142 3.02 12.61 -15.63
N ASP A 143 2.41 13.05 -16.74
CA ASP A 143 1.13 12.55 -17.25
C ASP A 143 1.15 11.08 -17.68
N LYS A 144 2.33 10.47 -17.84
CA LYS A 144 2.43 9.02 -18.10
C LYS A 144 1.79 8.21 -16.97
N PHE A 145 2.01 8.64 -15.72
CA PHE A 145 1.45 7.97 -14.55
C PHE A 145 -0.05 8.17 -14.40
N LYS A 146 -0.55 9.36 -14.74
CA LYS A 146 -1.99 9.61 -14.83
C LYS A 146 -2.65 8.68 -15.85
N THR A 147 -2.05 8.57 -17.04
CA THR A 147 -2.56 7.74 -18.13
C THR A 147 -2.59 6.26 -17.71
N GLN A 148 -1.49 5.75 -17.16
CA GLN A 148 -1.41 4.38 -16.65
C GLN A 148 -2.43 4.11 -15.54
N TYR A 149 -2.59 5.04 -14.61
CA TYR A 149 -3.57 4.92 -13.53
C TYR A 149 -5.01 4.87 -14.06
N MET A 150 -5.37 5.77 -14.98
CA MET A 150 -6.72 5.79 -15.57
C MET A 150 -7.00 4.51 -16.37
N THR A 151 -6.05 4.04 -17.17
CA THR A 151 -6.16 2.76 -17.88
C THR A 151 -6.40 1.60 -16.90
N ALA A 152 -5.65 1.55 -15.79
CA ALA A 152 -5.84 0.54 -14.77
C ALA A 152 -7.21 0.66 -14.08
N VAL A 153 -7.68 1.87 -13.76
CA VAL A 153 -9.02 2.09 -13.18
C VAL A 153 -10.13 1.60 -14.10
N ASP A 154 -10.02 1.85 -15.41
CA ASP A 154 -10.98 1.36 -16.40
C ASP A 154 -10.97 -0.17 -16.44
N GLY A 155 -9.78 -0.79 -16.47
CA GLY A 155 -9.63 -2.25 -16.41
C GLY A 155 -10.18 -2.86 -15.13
N ILE A 156 -9.94 -2.24 -13.97
CA ILE A 156 -10.49 -2.65 -12.67
C ILE A 156 -12.02 -2.63 -12.71
N THR A 157 -12.58 -1.55 -13.25
CA THR A 157 -14.02 -1.34 -13.33
C THR A 157 -14.69 -2.39 -14.22
N ASP A 158 -14.08 -2.70 -15.35
CA ASP A 158 -14.58 -3.69 -16.32
C ASP A 158 -14.43 -5.14 -15.83
N LYS A 159 -13.31 -5.48 -15.19
CA LYS A 159 -12.96 -6.90 -14.92
C LYS A 159 -13.11 -7.35 -13.48
N LEU A 160 -12.98 -6.46 -12.49
CA LEU A 160 -12.79 -6.85 -11.08
C LEU A 160 -13.93 -6.41 -10.15
N LEU A 161 -14.80 -5.50 -10.60
CA LEU A 161 -15.96 -5.07 -9.81
C LEU A 161 -17.13 -6.05 -9.92
N GLY A 162 -17.65 -6.45 -8.76
CA GLY A 162 -18.90 -7.20 -8.62
C GLY A 162 -19.80 -6.56 -7.57
N LYS A 163 -21.03 -7.09 -7.42
CA LYS A 163 -21.97 -6.69 -6.38
C LYS A 163 -22.22 -7.87 -5.43
N SER A 164 -22.22 -7.63 -4.13
CA SER A 164 -22.58 -8.63 -3.13
C SER A 164 -24.08 -8.89 -3.06
N LYS A 165 -24.47 -9.92 -2.30
CA LYS A 165 -25.84 -10.15 -1.85
C LYS A 165 -25.83 -10.22 -0.32
N PRO A 166 -26.90 -9.77 0.37
CA PRO A 166 -28.15 -9.25 -0.20
C PRO A 166 -28.12 -7.75 -0.57
N ASN A 167 -27.21 -6.95 -0.02
CA ASN A 167 -27.30 -5.48 -0.09
C ASN A 167 -26.63 -4.84 -1.31
N GLY A 168 -26.05 -5.63 -2.23
CA GLY A 168 -25.51 -5.08 -3.48
C GLY A 168 -24.26 -4.22 -3.31
N ILE A 169 -23.55 -4.33 -2.19
CA ILE A 169 -22.32 -3.58 -1.91
C ILE A 169 -21.30 -3.91 -3.01
N GLN A 170 -20.68 -2.88 -3.58
CA GLN A 170 -19.62 -3.07 -4.56
C GLN A 170 -18.45 -3.78 -3.89
N LYS A 171 -18.11 -4.97 -4.41
CA LYS A 171 -16.99 -5.77 -3.96
C LYS A 171 -15.98 -5.92 -5.08
N ARG A 172 -14.71 -5.82 -4.72
CA ARG A 172 -13.61 -6.22 -5.60
C ARG A 172 -13.41 -7.72 -5.44
N HIS A 173 -13.32 -8.47 -6.53
CA HIS A 173 -12.83 -9.85 -6.47
C HIS A 173 -11.35 -9.82 -6.11
N ALA A 174 -11.03 -10.03 -4.83
CA ALA A 174 -9.66 -10.33 -4.43
C ALA A 174 -9.32 -11.70 -5.02
N GLY A 175 -8.44 -11.73 -6.03
CA GLY A 175 -7.96 -12.96 -6.65
C GLY A 175 -7.25 -13.85 -5.62
N GLY A 176 -8.02 -14.73 -4.98
CA GLY A 176 -7.56 -15.96 -4.34
C GLY A 176 -7.96 -17.10 -5.26
N THR A 177 -6.98 -17.77 -5.86
CA THR A 177 -7.22 -19.01 -6.61
C THR A 177 -7.73 -20.09 -5.66
N SER A 178 -8.95 -20.56 -5.88
CA SER A 178 -9.26 -21.98 -5.75
C SER A 178 -9.71 -22.51 -7.12
N HIS A 179 -8.77 -23.09 -7.86
CA HIS A 179 -9.13 -24.19 -8.74
C HIS A 179 -9.36 -25.44 -7.88
N THR A 180 -10.48 -25.43 -7.15
CA THR A 180 -11.12 -26.63 -6.64
C THR A 180 -12.62 -26.39 -6.74
N GLY A 181 -13.27 -27.10 -7.65
CA GLY A 181 -14.71 -27.27 -7.55
C GLY A 181 -15.05 -27.84 -6.17
N LYS A 182 -16.10 -27.31 -5.54
CA LYS A 182 -16.79 -27.92 -4.40
C LYS A 182 -15.89 -28.35 -3.21
N ALA A 183 -15.30 -27.40 -2.49
CA ALA A 183 -14.93 -27.61 -1.08
C ALA A 183 -14.56 -26.27 -0.44
N ALA A 184 -15.50 -25.61 0.26
CA ALA A 184 -15.23 -24.59 1.29
C ALA A 184 -16.51 -23.98 1.93
N TYR A 185 -17.71 -24.48 1.63
CA TYR A 185 -18.92 -24.09 2.39
C TYR A 185 -18.99 -24.71 3.80
N GLY A 186 -18.00 -25.53 4.19
CA GLY A 186 -17.99 -26.26 5.47
C GLY A 186 -17.33 -25.56 6.66
N ASP A 187 -16.55 -24.50 6.45
CA ASP A 187 -15.76 -23.83 7.51
C ASP A 187 -16.09 -22.34 7.67
N LEU A 188 -17.19 -21.87 7.07
CA LEU A 188 -17.77 -20.57 7.40
C LEU A 188 -18.36 -20.68 8.80
N LEU A 189 -17.99 -19.78 9.72
CA LEU A 189 -18.62 -19.73 11.05
C LEU A 189 -20.13 -19.50 10.84
N PRO A 190 -21.00 -20.44 11.22
CA PRO A 190 -22.42 -20.31 10.94
C PRO A 190 -23.06 -19.37 11.96
N ASN A 191 -23.64 -18.27 11.49
CA ASN A 191 -24.94 -17.83 12.01
C ASN A 191 -25.98 -18.45 11.07
N GLU A 192 -26.56 -19.58 11.47
CA GLU A 192 -27.66 -20.18 10.72
C GLU A 192 -28.80 -19.14 10.62
N ASN A 193 -29.13 -18.74 9.38
CA ASN A 193 -30.26 -17.90 8.94
C ASN A 193 -30.06 -16.40 8.65
N VAL A 194 -28.83 -15.91 8.42
CA VAL A 194 -28.64 -14.55 7.85
C VAL A 194 -27.74 -14.60 6.62
N GLU A 195 -28.28 -14.24 5.44
CA GLU A 195 -27.44 -13.91 4.29
C GLU A 195 -26.71 -12.60 4.62
N GLU A 196 -25.44 -12.70 5.04
CA GLU A 196 -24.59 -11.54 5.29
C GLU A 196 -23.76 -11.18 4.06
N ASP A 197 -23.59 -9.88 3.80
CA ASP A 197 -22.70 -9.45 2.72
C ASP A 197 -21.24 -9.78 3.01
N LEU A 198 -20.79 -9.94 4.25
CA LEU A 198 -19.40 -10.24 4.60
C LEU A 198 -19.26 -11.64 5.21
N LEU A 199 -18.77 -12.58 4.41
CA LEU A 199 -18.42 -13.92 4.87
C LEU A 199 -16.94 -13.96 5.24
N VAL A 200 -16.63 -14.37 6.47
CA VAL A 200 -15.27 -14.46 7.00
C VAL A 200 -14.96 -15.93 7.32
N SER A 201 -13.92 -16.48 6.70
CA SER A 201 -13.44 -17.82 7.02
C SER A 201 -12.77 -17.83 8.40
N ALA A 202 -12.77 -18.97 9.09
CA ALA A 202 -12.09 -19.07 10.38
C ALA A 202 -10.58 -18.74 10.31
N THR A 203 -9.94 -19.01 9.17
CA THR A 203 -8.51 -18.73 8.94
C THR A 203 -8.21 -17.26 8.62
N ASP A 204 -9.21 -16.50 8.16
CA ASP A 204 -9.09 -15.08 7.81
C ASP A 204 -9.70 -14.15 8.86
N ALA A 205 -10.20 -14.70 9.97
CA ALA A 205 -10.88 -13.93 11.02
C ALA A 205 -9.95 -13.06 11.87
N PHE A 206 -8.66 -13.00 11.57
CA PHE A 206 -7.70 -12.23 12.34
C PHE A 206 -7.72 -10.74 11.98
N ASN A 207 -7.25 -9.89 12.89
CA ASN A 207 -7.00 -8.47 12.64
C ASN A 207 -5.57 -8.13 13.10
N LEU A 208 -4.79 -7.50 12.21
CA LEU A 208 -3.40 -7.12 12.46
C LEU A 208 -3.23 -5.62 12.73
N LEU A 209 -4.29 -4.91 13.09
CA LEU A 209 -4.29 -3.46 13.31
C LEU A 209 -4.05 -2.63 12.04
N ARG A 210 -4.39 -3.18 10.87
CA ARG A 210 -4.08 -2.61 9.56
C ARG A 210 -4.80 -1.29 9.25
N PRO A 211 -4.20 -0.40 8.43
CA PRO A 211 -4.66 0.98 8.27
C PRO A 211 -5.62 1.24 7.11
N GLU A 212 -5.79 0.31 6.16
CA GLU A 212 -6.28 0.66 4.81
C GLU A 212 -7.72 1.23 4.83
N THR A 213 -8.54 0.78 5.78
CA THR A 213 -9.87 1.35 6.02
C THR A 213 -9.79 2.78 6.54
N VAL A 214 -9.00 3.05 7.57
CA VAL A 214 -8.93 4.40 8.18
C VAL A 214 -8.19 5.40 7.29
N GLU A 215 -7.25 4.94 6.46
CA GLU A 215 -6.67 5.73 5.37
C GLU A 215 -7.76 6.22 4.40
N SER A 216 -8.58 5.28 3.92
CA SER A 216 -9.67 5.59 2.98
C SER A 216 -10.70 6.54 3.61
N LEU A 217 -11.05 6.35 4.88
CA LEU A 217 -11.96 7.23 5.61
C LEU A 217 -11.39 8.66 5.73
N MET A 218 -10.10 8.80 6.01
CA MET A 218 -9.42 10.10 6.09
C MET A 218 -9.51 10.85 4.76
N VAL A 219 -9.19 10.19 3.64
CA VAL A 219 -9.28 10.80 2.31
C VAL A 219 -10.73 11.16 1.96
N LEU A 220 -11.66 10.23 2.18
CA LEU A 220 -13.09 10.45 1.89
C LEU A 220 -13.66 11.62 2.70
N TYR A 221 -13.34 11.71 3.99
CA TYR A 221 -13.74 12.85 4.81
C TYR A 221 -13.16 14.16 4.28
N ARG A 222 -11.84 14.20 4.00
CA ARG A 222 -11.20 15.45 3.55
C ARG A 222 -11.73 15.94 2.20
N VAL A 223 -12.11 15.04 1.30
CA VAL A 223 -12.66 15.40 -0.01
C VAL A 223 -14.14 15.78 0.06
N THR A 224 -14.95 15.08 0.87
CA THR A 224 -16.42 15.20 0.83
C THR A 224 -17.02 16.02 1.97
N LYS A 225 -16.30 16.14 3.10
CA LYS A 225 -16.78 16.68 4.39
C LYS A 225 -17.98 15.94 4.98
N ASP A 226 -18.26 14.73 4.53
CA ASP A 226 -19.34 13.91 5.10
C ASP A 226 -18.92 13.33 6.47
N GLU A 227 -19.56 13.79 7.53
CA GLU A 227 -19.25 13.42 8.92
C GLU A 227 -19.44 11.92 9.21
N LYS A 228 -20.16 11.16 8.37
CA LYS A 228 -20.28 9.70 8.53
C LYS A 228 -18.90 9.01 8.56
N TYR A 229 -17.92 9.53 7.82
CA TYR A 229 -16.58 8.94 7.79
C TYR A 229 -15.84 9.12 9.12
N ARG A 230 -16.07 10.23 9.82
CA ARG A 230 -15.59 10.46 11.19
C ARG A 230 -16.32 9.58 12.20
N GLU A 231 -17.62 9.35 12.02
CA GLU A 231 -18.37 8.39 12.83
C GLU A 231 -17.81 6.98 12.70
N TYR A 232 -17.57 6.50 11.47
CA TYR A 232 -16.95 5.20 11.24
C TYR A 232 -15.55 5.10 11.86
N GLY A 233 -14.73 6.16 11.75
CA GLY A 233 -13.43 6.22 12.42
C GLY A 233 -13.53 6.12 13.94
N ARG A 234 -14.54 6.74 14.56
CA ARG A 234 -14.79 6.64 16.01
C ARG A 234 -15.14 5.22 16.42
N GLU A 235 -15.99 4.54 15.67
CA GLU A 235 -16.37 3.15 15.95
C GLU A 235 -15.16 2.20 15.82
N ILE A 236 -14.31 2.40 14.81
CA ILE A 236 -13.07 1.63 14.65
C ILE A 236 -12.13 1.86 15.83
N MET A 237 -11.92 3.10 16.26
CA MET A 237 -11.04 3.39 17.40
C MET A 237 -11.58 2.79 18.70
N LYS A 238 -12.90 2.88 18.97
CA LYS A 238 -13.53 2.21 20.11
C LYS A 238 -13.32 0.69 20.07
N ALA A 239 -13.37 0.09 18.88
CA ALA A 239 -13.10 -1.34 18.72
C ALA A 239 -11.64 -1.69 19.02
N PHE A 240 -10.66 -0.89 18.60
CA PHE A 240 -9.26 -1.09 18.98
C PHE A 240 -9.03 -0.93 20.48
N GLU A 241 -9.58 0.11 21.11
CA GLU A 241 -9.51 0.31 22.57
C GLU A 241 -10.09 -0.88 23.34
N LYS A 242 -11.24 -1.40 22.89
CA LYS A 242 -11.93 -2.51 23.55
C LYS A 242 -11.23 -3.86 23.36
N ASN A 243 -10.74 -4.14 22.16
CA ASN A 243 -10.36 -5.50 21.78
C ASN A 243 -8.85 -5.70 21.60
N CYS A 244 -8.08 -4.63 21.40
CA CYS A 244 -6.65 -4.74 21.04
C CYS A 244 -5.73 -4.13 22.10
N ARG A 245 -6.22 -3.25 22.98
CA ARG A 245 -5.41 -2.59 24.01
C ARG A 245 -5.02 -3.56 25.12
N LEU A 246 -3.75 -3.50 25.52
CA LEU A 246 -3.20 -4.28 26.64
C LEU A 246 -3.17 -3.44 27.92
N GLU A 247 -3.48 -4.05 29.07
CA GLU A 247 -3.47 -3.38 30.38
C GLU A 247 -2.12 -2.75 30.72
N ARG A 248 -1.03 -3.43 30.36
CA ARG A 248 0.36 -2.99 30.63
C ARG A 248 0.90 -1.99 29.61
N GLY A 249 0.07 -1.58 28.64
CA GLY A 249 0.45 -0.68 27.55
C GLY A 249 0.69 -1.39 26.22
N GLY A 250 0.43 -0.66 25.13
CA GLY A 250 0.50 -1.17 23.76
C GLY A 250 -0.81 -1.79 23.26
N TYR A 251 -0.77 -2.22 22.00
CA TYR A 251 -1.86 -2.88 21.30
C TYR A 251 -1.36 -4.18 20.68
N ALA A 252 -2.23 -5.18 20.57
CA ALA A 252 -1.89 -6.46 19.96
C ALA A 252 -2.85 -6.83 18.84
N SER A 253 -2.32 -7.55 17.86
CA SER A 253 -3.14 -8.26 16.87
C SER A 253 -4.09 -9.25 17.54
N ILE A 254 -5.25 -9.52 16.93
CA ILE A 254 -6.22 -10.48 17.44
C ILE A 254 -6.48 -11.59 16.43
N GLY A 255 -6.65 -12.83 16.91
CA GLY A 255 -6.77 -14.02 16.06
C GLY A 255 -8.17 -14.30 15.54
N ASN A 256 -9.20 -13.68 16.13
CA ASN A 256 -10.57 -13.86 15.71
C ASN A 256 -11.46 -12.67 16.12
N VAL A 257 -11.86 -11.84 15.15
CA VAL A 257 -12.71 -10.66 15.36
C VAL A 257 -14.13 -11.01 15.85
N ALA A 258 -14.61 -12.23 15.61
CA ALA A 258 -15.95 -12.67 16.02
C ALA A 258 -16.01 -13.16 17.48
N LYS A 259 -14.87 -13.56 18.07
CA LYS A 259 -14.81 -14.10 19.44
C LYS A 259 -14.66 -13.04 20.54
N GLY A 260 -14.61 -11.76 20.17
CA GLY A 260 -14.49 -10.66 21.13
C GLY A 260 -13.06 -10.46 21.63
N PRO A 261 -12.87 -9.83 22.81
CA PRO A 261 -11.56 -9.33 23.26
C PRO A 261 -10.54 -10.45 23.45
N ILE A 262 -9.26 -10.05 23.43
CA ILE A 262 -8.04 -10.86 23.50
C ILE A 262 -8.23 -12.18 24.26
N HIS A 263 -8.36 -13.28 23.52
CA HIS A 263 -7.87 -14.56 24.03
C HIS A 263 -6.35 -14.52 23.89
N ILE A 264 -5.66 -14.37 25.02
CA ILE A 264 -4.19 -14.33 25.11
C ILE A 264 -3.62 -15.48 24.26
N GLY A 265 -2.87 -15.17 23.19
CA GLY A 265 -2.16 -16.20 22.42
C GLY A 265 -1.99 -16.00 20.91
N PHE A 266 -2.75 -15.13 20.24
CA PHE A 266 -2.54 -14.85 18.80
C PHE A 266 -1.60 -13.67 18.61
N ARG A 267 -0.46 -13.88 17.92
CA ARG A 267 0.57 -12.87 17.55
C ARG A 267 0.67 -11.71 18.54
N ASN A 268 1.45 -11.93 19.61
CA ASN A 268 1.72 -10.93 20.66
C ASN A 268 2.67 -9.83 20.14
N GLU A 269 2.25 -9.15 19.08
CA GLU A 269 3.01 -8.20 18.29
C GLU A 269 2.17 -6.94 18.06
N MET A 270 2.81 -5.78 18.21
CA MET A 270 2.29 -4.50 17.77
C MET A 270 3.01 -4.12 16.49
N GLU A 271 2.32 -4.25 15.37
CA GLU A 271 2.87 -3.96 14.06
C GLU A 271 3.26 -2.47 13.96
N SER A 272 4.40 -2.15 13.34
CA SER A 272 4.89 -0.75 13.27
C SER A 272 3.92 0.18 12.55
N PHE A 273 3.21 -0.34 11.55
CA PHE A 273 2.20 0.40 10.80
C PHE A 273 0.99 0.82 11.66
N PHE A 274 0.74 0.19 12.82
CA PHE A 274 -0.33 0.67 13.69
C PHE A 274 -0.06 2.11 14.16
N ILE A 275 1.19 2.40 14.53
CA ILE A 275 1.60 3.74 14.93
C ILE A 275 1.85 4.62 13.70
N ALA A 276 2.57 4.10 12.70
CA ALA A 276 2.94 4.88 11.53
C ALA A 276 1.72 5.29 10.70
N GLU A 277 0.70 4.43 10.61
CA GLU A 277 -0.41 4.61 9.67
C GLU A 277 -1.75 4.69 10.38
N THR A 278 -2.17 3.64 11.09
CA THR A 278 -3.53 3.54 11.63
C THR A 278 -3.85 4.70 12.57
N LEU A 279 -2.98 4.97 13.54
CA LEU A 279 -3.15 6.08 14.47
C LEU A 279 -2.95 7.44 13.80
N LYS A 280 -2.04 7.55 12.80
CA LYS A 280 -1.82 8.80 12.06
C LYS A 280 -3.05 9.18 11.25
N TYR A 281 -3.64 8.24 10.50
CA TYR A 281 -4.83 8.50 9.69
C TYR A 281 -6.06 8.75 10.56
N LEU A 282 -6.22 8.04 11.69
CA LEU A 282 -7.25 8.37 12.67
C LEU A 282 -7.08 9.79 13.22
N PHE A 283 -5.86 10.19 13.57
CA PHE A 283 -5.58 11.55 14.01
C PHE A 283 -5.93 12.58 12.92
N LEU A 284 -5.44 12.40 11.69
CA LEU A 284 -5.70 13.31 10.57
C LEU A 284 -7.17 13.35 10.13
N LEU A 285 -7.93 12.28 10.34
CA LEU A 285 -9.37 12.22 10.11
C LEU A 285 -10.12 13.18 11.05
N PHE A 286 -9.65 13.38 12.29
CA PHE A 286 -10.26 14.28 13.27
C PHE A 286 -9.60 15.66 13.35
N SER A 287 -8.47 15.88 12.68
CA SER A 287 -7.80 17.18 12.59
C SER A 287 -8.43 18.09 11.53
N ASP A 288 -8.06 19.38 11.59
CA ASP A 288 -8.32 20.35 10.52
C ASP A 288 -7.53 20.03 9.26
N ASP A 289 -8.06 20.42 8.11
CA ASP A 289 -7.46 20.21 6.78
C ASP A 289 -6.08 20.85 6.62
N SER A 290 -5.81 21.93 7.36
CA SER A 290 -4.52 22.62 7.35
C SER A 290 -3.38 21.74 7.89
N MET A 291 -3.71 20.65 8.59
CA MET A 291 -2.73 19.69 9.07
C MET A 291 -2.41 18.67 7.98
N LEU A 292 -1.23 18.79 7.38
CA LEU A 292 -0.78 18.02 6.21
C LEU A 292 -1.81 18.09 5.05
N PRO A 293 -1.96 19.27 4.41
CA PRO A 293 -2.94 19.47 3.34
C PRO A 293 -2.70 18.55 2.14
N LEU A 294 -3.76 17.96 1.57
CA LEU A 294 -3.66 16.98 0.47
C LEU A 294 -3.29 17.61 -0.89
N ASP A 295 -3.32 18.93 -1.00
CA ASP A 295 -2.86 19.73 -2.13
C ASP A 295 -1.37 20.11 -2.03
N GLU A 296 -0.75 19.92 -0.86
CA GLU A 296 0.68 20.15 -0.63
C GLU A 296 1.47 18.86 -0.38
N ILE A 297 0.81 17.79 0.04
CA ILE A 297 1.43 16.55 0.52
C ILE A 297 0.88 15.32 -0.20
N VAL A 298 1.77 14.38 -0.51
CA VAL A 298 1.40 12.99 -0.87
C VAL A 298 1.98 12.03 0.15
N PHE A 299 1.14 11.19 0.76
CA PHE A 299 1.60 10.12 1.65
C PHE A 299 2.14 8.96 0.82
N ASN A 300 3.30 8.40 1.17
CA ASN A 300 3.74 7.11 0.64
C ASN A 300 2.83 5.95 1.12
N THR A 301 3.10 4.70 0.73
CA THR A 301 2.25 3.54 1.12
C THR A 301 2.29 3.17 2.60
N GLU A 302 3.14 3.83 3.40
CA GLU A 302 3.30 3.62 4.86
C GLU A 302 2.99 4.92 5.63
N ALA A 303 2.06 5.72 5.10
CA ALA A 303 1.59 7.00 5.63
C ALA A 303 2.68 8.05 5.90
N HIS A 304 3.83 7.99 5.23
CA HIS A 304 4.91 8.97 5.37
C HIS A 304 4.70 10.13 4.36
N PRO A 305 4.45 11.37 4.81
CA PRO A 305 4.15 12.51 3.95
C PRO A 305 5.39 13.03 3.21
N PHE A 306 5.28 13.24 1.90
CA PHE A 306 6.27 13.95 1.07
C PHE A 306 5.65 15.22 0.45
N PRO A 307 6.42 16.31 0.33
CA PRO A 307 5.96 17.52 -0.32
C PRO A 307 5.79 17.34 -1.83
N ILE A 308 4.66 17.78 -2.35
CA ILE A 308 4.42 17.92 -3.79
C ILE A 308 5.42 18.91 -4.37
N GLU A 309 5.89 18.64 -5.58
CA GLU A 309 6.71 19.58 -6.34
C GLU A 309 5.88 20.81 -6.73
N LYS A 310 6.31 21.98 -6.25
CA LYS A 310 5.68 23.25 -6.61
C LYS A 310 6.05 23.60 -8.05
N THR A 311 5.08 24.12 -8.80
CA THR A 311 5.36 24.83 -10.04
C THR A 311 6.04 26.15 -9.69
N ASP A 312 7.16 26.47 -10.32
CA ASP A 312 7.63 27.85 -10.31
C ASP A 312 6.51 28.69 -10.98
N SER A 313 5.87 29.55 -10.17
CA SER A 313 4.84 30.50 -10.60
C SER A 313 5.45 31.71 -11.27
#